data_AF-A0A3D4I182-F1
#
_entry.id   AF-A0A3D4I182-F1
#
_cell.length_a   1.000
_cell.length_b   1.000
_cell.length_c   1.000
_cell.angle_alpha   90.00
_cell.angle_beta   90.00
_cell.angle_gamma   90.00
#
_symmetry.space_group_name_H-M   'P 1'
#
loop_
_entity.id
_entity.type
_entity.pdbx_description
1 polymer ?
#
loop_
_entity_poly.entity_id
_entity_poly.type
_entity_poly.pdbx_seq_one_letter_code
_entity_poly.pdbx_strand_id
1 'polypeptide(L)'
;GLEKHLRHLRKLYSEKSEKLCAAVGHEFGGTAEILLQETPLTVLLTVHSVKGAEELCSIAAEKGVRVTAAPGGLKIRLGFAGIPMDDIEPAVACLKEAWGKYLLK
;
A
#
# COMPACT_ATOMS: atom_id res chain seq x y z
N GLY A 1 -2.19 31.13 -4.81
CA GLY A 1 -2.08 30.90 -6.26
C GLY A 1 -2.04 29.40 -6.52
N LEU A 2 -2.70 28.95 -7.58
CA LEU A 2 -2.80 27.54 -7.98
C LEU A 2 -1.44 26.84 -8.04
N GLU A 3 -0.40 27.53 -8.52
CA GLU A 3 0.97 27.00 -8.59
C GLU A 3 1.59 26.71 -7.22
N LYS A 4 1.31 27.54 -6.20
CA LYS A 4 1.76 27.30 -4.82
C LYS A 4 1.04 26.08 -4.23
N HIS A 5 -0.25 25.95 -4.51
CA HIS A 5 -1.04 24.81 -4.05
C HIS A 5 -0.57 23.51 -4.71
N LEU A 6 -0.28 23.52 -6.01
CA LEU A 6 0.27 22.36 -6.73
C LEU A 6 1.63 21.92 -6.19
N ARG A 7 2.52 22.87 -5.89
CA ARG A 7 3.84 22.57 -5.31
C ARG A 7 3.71 21.93 -3.92
N HIS A 8 2.79 22.44 -3.11
CA HIS A 8 2.49 21.87 -1.80
C HIS A 8 1.96 20.44 -1.92
N LEU A 9 1.00 20.19 -2.83
CA LEU A 9 0.46 18.85 -3.08
C LEU A 9 1.53 17.86 -3.53
N ARG A 10 2.41 18.24 -4.46
CA ARG A 10 3.53 17.39 -4.88
C ARG A 10 4.43 16.99 -3.72
N LYS A 11 4.75 17.96 -2.85
CA LYS A 11 5.54 17.69 -1.65
C LYS A 11 4.83 16.70 -0.71
N LEU A 12 3.56 16.97 -0.40
CA LEU A 12 2.75 16.11 0.46
C LEU A 12 2.67 14.67 -0.07
N TYR A 13 2.46 14.50 -1.37
CA TYR A 13 2.36 13.16 -1.97
C TYR A 13 3.71 12.43 -2.03
N SER A 14 4.82 13.16 -2.21
CA SER A 14 6.17 12.59 -2.05
C SER A 14 6.34 12.05 -0.63
N GLU A 15 6.04 12.88 0.38
CA GLU A 15 6.18 12.51 1.79
C GLU A 15 5.32 11.29 2.14
N LYS A 16 4.06 11.24 1.67
CA LYS A 16 3.18 10.07 1.86
C LYS A 16 3.72 8.81 1.18
N SER A 17 4.21 8.93 -0.04
CA SER A 17 4.77 7.83 -0.81
C SER A 17 6.00 7.23 -0.11
N GLU A 18 6.92 8.08 0.34
CA GLU A 18 8.11 7.69 1.07
C GLU A 18 7.75 6.97 2.37
N LYS A 19 6.79 7.52 3.14
CA LYS A 19 6.31 6.90 4.37
C LYS A 19 5.65 5.54 4.12
N LEU A 20 4.83 5.41 3.07
CA LEU A 20 4.18 4.15 2.72
C LEU A 20 5.21 3.09 2.29
N CYS A 21 6.15 3.44 1.42
CA CYS A 21 7.22 2.52 1.01
C CYS A 21 8.07 2.07 2.20
N ALA A 22 8.41 2.97 3.12
CA ALA A 22 9.15 2.64 4.32
C ALA A 22 8.37 1.69 5.25
N ALA A 23 7.09 1.98 5.50
CA ALA A 23 6.23 1.14 6.34
C ALA A 23 6.05 -0.26 5.72
N VAL A 24 5.78 -0.35 4.41
CA VAL A 24 5.65 -1.63 3.73
C VAL A 24 6.97 -2.39 3.74
N GLY A 25 8.10 -1.72 3.51
CA GLY A 25 9.42 -2.34 3.58
C GLY A 25 9.74 -2.89 4.96
N HIS A 26 9.35 -2.18 6.02
CA HIS A 26 9.51 -2.62 7.41
C HIS A 26 8.66 -3.85 7.72
N GLU A 27 7.36 -3.82 7.39
CA GLU A 27 6.40 -4.88 7.77
C GLU A 27 6.49 -6.13 6.87
N PHE A 28 6.86 -5.97 5.61
CA PHE A 28 6.87 -7.03 4.60
C PHE A 28 8.26 -7.42 4.11
N GLY A 29 9.33 -6.89 4.72
CA GLY A 29 10.71 -7.23 4.37
C GLY A 29 10.92 -8.74 4.20
N GLY A 30 11.33 -9.15 3.00
CA GLY A 30 11.56 -10.55 2.62
C GLY A 30 10.33 -11.33 2.09
N THR A 31 9.12 -10.77 2.19
CA THR A 31 7.85 -11.44 1.78
C THR A 31 7.05 -10.68 0.73
N ALA A 32 7.52 -9.49 0.33
CA ALA A 32 6.89 -8.71 -0.73
C ALA A 32 7.90 -7.87 -1.53
N GLU A 33 7.56 -7.61 -2.80
CA GLU A 33 8.28 -6.69 -3.68
C GLU A 33 7.45 -5.41 -3.87
N ILE A 34 8.11 -4.26 -3.70
CA ILE A 34 7.48 -2.93 -3.77
C ILE A 34 7.81 -2.28 -5.10
N LEU A 35 6.78 -1.87 -5.84
CA LEU A 35 6.91 -1.01 -7.02
C LEU A 35 6.10 0.27 -6.82
N LEU A 36 6.78 1.39 -6.62
CA LEU A 36 6.12 2.70 -6.55
C LEU A 36 5.65 3.16 -7.94
N GLN A 37 4.41 3.62 -8.04
CA GLN A 37 3.90 4.32 -9.22
C GLN A 37 3.51 5.75 -8.83
N GLU A 38 4.39 6.70 -9.13
CA GLU A 38 4.28 8.10 -8.69
C GLU A 38 3.07 8.81 -9.31
N THR A 39 2.82 8.62 -10.62
CA THR A 39 1.72 9.27 -11.35
C THR A 39 0.32 8.92 -10.82
N PRO A 40 -0.01 7.63 -10.55
CA PRO A 40 -1.31 7.27 -9.98
C PRO A 40 -1.44 7.48 -8.46
N LEU A 41 -0.39 7.96 -7.77
CA LEU A 41 -0.35 8.03 -6.29
C LEU A 41 -0.65 6.68 -5.64
N THR A 42 -0.04 5.63 -6.19
CA THR A 42 -0.24 4.26 -5.73
C THR A 42 1.07 3.50 -5.61
N VAL A 43 1.14 2.60 -4.64
CA VAL A 43 2.18 1.57 -4.57
C VAL A 43 1.59 0.25 -5.06
N LEU A 44 2.30 -0.43 -5.95
CA LEU A 44 2.03 -1.82 -6.32
C LEU A 44 2.87 -2.76 -5.46
N LEU A 45 2.19 -3.71 -4.84
CA LEU A 45 2.79 -4.71 -3.99
C LEU A 45 2.62 -6.09 -4.63
N THR A 46 3.74 -6.79 -4.88
CA THR A 46 3.72 -8.23 -5.14
C THR A 46 3.91 -8.93 -3.80
N VAL A 47 2.89 -9.64 -3.31
CA VAL A 47 2.95 -10.37 -2.03
C VAL A 47 3.16 -11.85 -2.32
N HIS A 48 4.20 -12.46 -1.73
CA HIS A 48 4.37 -13.90 -1.79
C HIS A 48 3.43 -14.56 -0.78
N SER A 49 2.38 -15.22 -1.27
CA SER A 49 1.30 -15.74 -0.45
C SER A 49 0.69 -16.99 -1.07
N VAL A 50 0.12 -17.85 -0.22
CA VAL A 50 -0.74 -18.97 -0.67
C VAL A 50 -2.11 -18.52 -1.17
N LYS A 51 -2.43 -17.23 -1.03
CA LYS A 51 -3.68 -16.59 -1.42
C LYS A 51 -3.47 -15.65 -2.61
N GLY A 52 -4.45 -15.61 -3.51
CA GLY A 52 -4.45 -14.66 -4.63
C GLY A 52 -4.68 -13.21 -4.19
N ALA A 53 -4.37 -12.24 -5.07
CA ALA A 53 -4.53 -10.82 -4.74
C ALA A 53 -5.96 -10.44 -4.37
N GLU A 54 -6.98 -11.01 -5.02
CA GLU A 54 -8.38 -10.75 -4.70
C GLU A 54 -8.77 -11.25 -3.31
N GLU A 55 -8.34 -12.46 -2.93
CA GLU A 55 -8.55 -12.99 -1.58
C GLU A 55 -7.87 -12.12 -0.53
N LEU A 56 -6.63 -11.68 -0.78
CA LEU A 56 -5.91 -10.78 0.12
C LEU A 56 -6.61 -9.42 0.26
N CYS A 57 -7.25 -8.92 -0.80
CA CYS A 57 -8.08 -7.70 -0.72
C CYS A 57 -9.31 -7.92 0.15
N SER A 58 -10.00 -9.06 0.01
CA SER A 58 -11.15 -9.40 0.87
C SER A 58 -10.74 -9.51 2.34
N ILE A 59 -9.64 -10.21 2.63
CA ILE A 59 -9.12 -10.37 4.00
C ILE A 59 -8.72 -9.02 4.62
N ALA A 60 -8.10 -8.12 3.84
CA ALA A 60 -7.78 -6.77 4.30
C ALA A 60 -9.05 -5.95 4.59
N ALA A 61 -10.09 -6.09 3.75
CA ALA A 61 -11.35 -5.38 3.94
C ALA A 61 -12.08 -5.80 5.23
N GLU A 62 -12.00 -7.08 5.62
CA GLU A 62 -12.52 -7.56 6.92
C GLU A 62 -11.83 -6.89 8.12
N LYS A 63 -10.60 -6.41 7.94
CA LYS A 63 -9.83 -5.65 8.93
C LYS A 63 -9.97 -4.13 8.78
N GLY A 64 -10.88 -3.67 7.93
CA GLY A 64 -11.17 -2.25 7.71
C GLY A 64 -10.21 -1.54 6.75
N VAL A 65 -9.27 -2.26 6.11
CA VAL A 65 -8.33 -1.67 5.15
C VAL A 65 -8.74 -2.01 3.73
N ARG A 66 -9.03 -0.99 2.91
CA ARG A 66 -9.40 -1.18 1.51
C ARG A 66 -8.19 -1.10 0.59
N VAL A 67 -7.92 -2.18 -0.13
CA VAL A 67 -6.92 -2.28 -1.18
C VAL A 67 -7.57 -2.90 -2.43
N THR A 68 -6.93 -2.78 -3.59
CA THR A 68 -7.49 -3.30 -4.85
C THR A 68 -6.51 -4.19 -5.57
N ALA A 69 -6.94 -5.32 -6.11
CA ALA A 69 -6.11 -6.11 -7.02
C ALA A 69 -5.79 -5.30 -8.29
N ALA A 70 -4.54 -5.36 -8.72
CA ALA A 70 -4.11 -4.81 -10.00
C ALA A 70 -4.58 -5.72 -11.14
N PRO A 71 -4.67 -5.20 -12.37
CA PRO A 71 -4.94 -6.01 -13.56
C PRO A 71 -3.99 -7.21 -13.63
N GLY A 72 -4.54 -8.38 -13.94
CA GLY A 72 -3.80 -9.65 -13.96
C GLY A 72 -3.74 -10.38 -12.62
N GLY A 73 -4.26 -9.81 -11.52
CA GLY A 73 -4.52 -10.54 -10.27
C GLY A 73 -3.27 -10.94 -9.45
N LEU A 74 -2.08 -10.49 -9.86
CA LEU A 74 -0.80 -10.83 -9.22
C LEU A 74 -0.33 -9.78 -8.21
N LYS A 75 -0.74 -8.52 -8.38
CA LYS A 75 -0.29 -7.39 -7.57
C LYS A 75 -1.46 -6.76 -6.84
N ILE A 76 -1.18 -6.18 -5.69
CA ILE A 76 -2.14 -5.39 -4.91
C ILE A 76 -1.75 -3.93 -5.04
N ARG A 77 -2.72 -3.08 -5.35
CA ARG A 77 -2.57 -1.63 -5.45
C ARG A 77 -3.02 -0.97 -4.16
N LEU A 78 -2.11 -0.19 -3.58
CA LEU A 78 -2.30 0.63 -2.39
C LEU A 78 -2.43 2.10 -2.82
N GLY A 79 -3.62 2.67 -2.76
CA GLY A 79 -3.83 4.10 -3.04
C GLY A 79 -3.65 4.93 -1.78
N PHE A 80 -2.79 5.96 -1.84
CA PHE A 80 -2.46 6.78 -0.65
C PHE A 80 -2.93 8.23 -0.72
N ALA A 81 -3.58 8.63 -1.82
CA ALA A 81 -4.05 10.01 -1.99
C ALA A 81 -4.99 10.46 -0.86
N GLY A 82 -5.94 9.61 -0.46
CA GLY A 82 -6.96 9.89 0.55
C GLY A 82 -6.62 9.52 2.00
N ILE A 83 -5.45 8.92 2.25
CA ILE A 83 -5.07 8.43 3.59
C ILE A 83 -4.32 9.54 4.34
N PRO A 84 -4.70 9.89 5.58
CA PRO A 84 -3.91 10.80 6.42
C PRO A 84 -2.50 10.26 6.68
N MET A 85 -1.51 11.14 6.85
CA MET A 85 -0.11 10.73 7.03
C MET A 85 0.09 9.85 8.28
N ASP A 86 -0.69 10.09 9.33
CA ASP A 86 -0.65 9.33 10.58
C ASP A 86 -1.25 7.93 10.45
N ASP A 87 -2.17 7.74 9.50
CA ASP A 87 -2.85 6.45 9.27
C ASP A 87 -2.05 5.50 8.37
N ILE A 88 -0.95 5.95 7.75
CA ILE A 88 -0.15 5.12 6.84
C ILE A 88 0.46 3.92 7.57
N GLU A 89 1.17 4.13 8.68
CA GLU A 89 1.80 3.04 9.43
C GLU A 89 0.77 2.09 10.05
N PRO A 90 -0.29 2.56 10.74
CA PRO A 90 -1.37 1.71 11.24
C PRO A 90 -2.05 0.89 10.14
N ALA A 91 -2.30 1.47 8.96
CA ALA A 91 -2.91 0.76 7.85
C ALA A 91 -2.01 -0.38 7.35
N VAL A 92 -0.71 -0.14 7.22
CA VAL A 92 0.24 -1.17 6.78
C VAL A 92 0.40 -2.28 7.81
N ALA A 93 0.48 -1.95 9.11
CA ALA A 93 0.51 -2.95 10.18
C ALA A 93 -0.77 -3.80 10.19
N CYS A 94 -1.92 -3.19 9.94
CA CYS A 94 -3.19 -3.89 9.80
C CYS A 94 -3.19 -4.87 8.60
N LEU A 95 -2.60 -4.48 7.45
CA LEU A 95 -2.40 -5.39 6.33
C LEU A 95 -1.49 -6.57 6.71
N LYS A 96 -0.41 -6.31 7.45
CA LYS A 96 0.51 -7.35 7.91
C LYS A 96 -0.19 -8.34 8.84
N GLU A 97 -0.98 -7.86 9.78
CA GLU A 97 -1.79 -8.70 10.67
C GLU A 97 -2.81 -9.53 9.87
N ALA A 98 -3.51 -8.91 8.92
CA ALA A 98 -4.51 -9.56 8.09
C ALA A 98 -3.91 -10.70 7.26
N TRP A 99 -2.74 -10.48 6.67
CA TRP A 99 -2.13 -11.42 5.73
C TRP A 99 -1.15 -12.40 6.37
N GLY A 100 -0.68 -12.14 7.59
CA GLY A 100 0.49 -12.80 8.18
C GLY A 100 0.50 -14.33 8.09
N LYS A 101 -0.64 -14.99 8.30
CA LYS A 101 -0.77 -16.46 8.23
C LYS A 101 -0.78 -17.05 6.82
N TYR A 102 -0.84 -16.22 5.79
CA TYR A 102 -0.87 -16.62 4.38
C TYR A 102 0.45 -16.30 3.66
N LEU A 103 1.33 -15.50 4.27
CA LEU A 103 2.60 -15.09 3.68
C LEU A 103 3.57 -16.28 3.61
N LEU A 104 4.24 -16.39 2.46
CA LEU A 104 5.33 -17.32 2.22
C LEU A 104 6.65 -16.61 2.56
N LYS A 105 7.54 -17.33 3.26
CA LYS A 105 8.90 -16.87 3.55
C LYS A 105 9.86 -17.23 2.43
#